data_AF-A0A534L5G8-F1
#
_entry.id   AF-A0A534L5G8-F1
#
_cell.length_a   1.000
_cell.length_b   1.000
_cell.length_c   1.000
_cell.angle_alpha   90.00
_cell.angle_beta   90.00
_cell.angle_gamma   90.00
#
_symmetry.space_group_name_H-M   'P 1'
#
loop_
_entity.id
_entity.type
_entity.pdbx_description
1 polymer ?
#
loop_
_entity_poly.entity_id
_entity_poly.type
_entity_poly.pdbx_seq_one_letter_code
_entity_poly.pdbx_strand_id
1 'polypeptide(L)'
;MQNHELLKRHSIGQRVQIVPAPADREVVLAAERRLAEDPGDADALFAVAAWDEIVGDLVNALNVLNRLVSRTPDYPGVWWLRARILRDLGRERDAMACEQIARIYAEPDIPQSVRKFPL
;
A
#
# COMPACT_ATOMS: atom_id res chain seq x y z
N MET A 1 22.88 -41.72 8.71
CA MET A 1 23.59 -40.44 8.92
C MET A 1 22.93 -39.38 8.04
N GLN A 2 22.40 -38.33 8.70
CA GLN A 2 21.90 -37.00 8.25
C GLN A 2 21.30 -36.86 6.82
N ASN A 3 20.04 -36.49 6.59
CA ASN A 3 19.24 -35.34 7.07
C ASN A 3 19.83 -33.97 6.68
N HIS A 4 19.53 -33.49 5.47
CA HIS A 4 19.27 -32.08 5.13
C HIS A 4 19.08 -31.91 3.61
N GLU A 5 17.84 -31.77 3.15
CA GLU A 5 17.48 -30.79 2.09
C GLU A 5 15.96 -30.66 2.01
N LEU A 6 15.37 -30.36 3.18
CA LEU A 6 14.06 -29.75 3.26
C LEU A 6 14.17 -28.31 2.75
N LEU A 7 13.18 -27.92 1.95
CA LEU A 7 12.88 -26.56 1.49
C LEU A 7 13.63 -26.14 0.21
N LYS A 8 13.16 -26.69 -0.92
CA LYS A 8 12.97 -25.87 -2.12
C LYS A 8 12.07 -24.69 -1.75
N ARG A 9 12.68 -23.61 -1.27
CA ARG A 9 12.00 -22.32 -1.10
C ARG A 9 11.61 -21.87 -2.50
N HIS A 10 10.35 -22.08 -2.84
CA HIS A 10 9.69 -21.45 -3.96
C HIS A 10 9.65 -19.94 -3.71
N SER A 11 10.78 -19.27 -3.90
CA SER A 11 10.83 -17.82 -4.05
C SER A 11 10.42 -17.48 -5.48
N ILE A 12 9.17 -17.83 -5.85
CA ILE A 12 8.53 -17.27 -7.04
C ILE A 12 7.85 -15.98 -6.59
N GLY A 13 8.68 -15.03 -6.15
CA GLY A 13 8.30 -13.63 -6.24
C GLY A 13 8.57 -13.21 -7.66
N GLN A 14 7.72 -13.60 -8.61
CA GLN A 14 7.70 -12.91 -9.89
C GLN A 14 7.36 -11.47 -9.55
N ARG A 15 8.39 -10.63 -9.50
CA ARG A 15 8.26 -9.19 -9.55
C ARG A 15 7.56 -8.94 -10.87
N VAL A 16 6.25 -8.82 -10.84
CA VAL A 16 5.52 -8.27 -11.97
C VAL A 16 6.02 -6.83 -12.02
N GLN A 17 7.04 -6.59 -12.85
CA GLN A 17 7.29 -5.24 -13.33
C GLN A 17 6.04 -4.89 -14.12
N ILE A 18 5.06 -4.30 -13.45
CA ILE A 18 3.98 -3.60 -14.13
C ILE A 18 4.70 -2.45 -14.80
N VAL A 19 4.98 -2.61 -16.10
CA VAL A 19 5.49 -1.51 -16.92
C VAL A 19 4.35 -0.50 -16.95
N PRO A 20 4.51 0.70 -16.38
CA PRO A 20 3.45 1.67 -16.35
C PRO A 20 2.99 1.96 -17.79
N ALA A 21 1.70 1.75 -18.04
CA ALA A 21 1.11 2.05 -19.33
C ALA A 21 0.96 3.57 -19.49
N PRO A 22 0.95 4.10 -20.73
CA PRO A 22 0.71 5.52 -20.96
C PRO A 22 -0.60 6.04 -20.35
N ALA A 23 -1.63 5.19 -20.26
CA ALA A 23 -2.90 5.50 -19.62
C ALA A 23 -2.77 5.75 -18.12
N ASP A 24 -1.87 5.04 -17.44
CA ASP A 24 -1.62 5.19 -16.01
C ASP A 24 -1.05 6.58 -15.70
N ARG A 25 -0.29 7.16 -16.64
CA ARG A 25 0.27 8.51 -16.51
C ARG A 25 -0.81 9.59 -16.57
N GLU A 26 -1.82 9.45 -17.42
CA GLU A 26 -2.92 10.43 -17.49
C GLU A 26 -3.76 10.42 -16.21
N VAL A 27 -4.02 9.24 -15.65
CA VAL A 27 -4.74 9.07 -14.38
C VAL A 27 -4.01 9.80 -13.25
N VAL A 28 -2.69 9.64 -13.19
CA VAL A 28 -1.86 10.28 -12.15
C VAL A 28 -1.80 11.79 -12.33
N LEU A 29 -1.64 12.29 -13.56
CA LEU A 29 -1.68 13.73 -13.83
C LEU A 29 -3.04 14.35 -13.44
N ALA A 30 -4.14 13.62 -13.63
CA ALA A 30 -5.45 14.05 -13.17
C ALA A 30 -5.54 14.05 -11.63
N ALA A 31 -4.99 13.04 -10.97
CA ALA A 31 -4.90 12.98 -9.52
C ALA A 31 -4.05 14.13 -8.94
N GLU A 32 -2.89 14.43 -9.53
CA GLU A 32 -2.04 15.55 -9.11
C GLU A 32 -2.75 16.90 -9.22
N ARG A 33 -3.54 17.13 -10.28
CA ARG A 33 -4.38 18.33 -10.40
C ARG A 33 -5.42 18.40 -9.28
N ARG A 34 -6.09 17.28 -8.98
CA ARG A 34 -7.04 17.21 -7.85
C ARG A 34 -6.34 17.51 -6.52
N LEU A 35 -5.10 17.03 -6.31
CA LEU A 35 -4.32 17.34 -5.11
C LEU A 35 -3.88 18.80 -5.01
N ALA A 36 -3.73 19.50 -6.14
CA ALA A 36 -3.46 20.92 -6.15
C ALA A 36 -4.69 21.75 -5.70
N GLU A 37 -5.89 21.27 -6.00
CA GLU A 37 -7.16 21.88 -5.59
C GLU A 37 -7.57 21.48 -4.16
N ASP A 38 -7.48 20.18 -3.83
CA ASP A 38 -7.71 19.60 -2.51
C ASP A 38 -6.55 18.66 -2.11
N PRO A 39 -5.60 19.12 -1.28
CA PRO A 39 -4.51 18.31 -0.76
C PRO A 39 -4.95 17.11 0.10
N GLY A 40 -6.23 17.01 0.43
CA GLY A 40 -6.87 15.95 1.19
C GLY A 40 -7.63 14.92 0.39
N ASP A 41 -7.71 15.06 -0.94
CA ASP A 41 -8.46 14.16 -1.80
C ASP A 41 -7.94 12.72 -1.68
N ALA A 42 -8.75 11.86 -1.06
CA ALA A 42 -8.34 10.51 -0.69
C ALA A 42 -8.05 9.62 -1.91
N ASP A 43 -8.88 9.73 -2.95
CA ASP A 43 -8.71 8.95 -4.19
C ASP A 43 -7.46 9.42 -4.93
N ALA A 44 -7.23 10.74 -4.97
CA ALA A 44 -6.07 11.29 -5.63
C ALA A 44 -4.77 10.93 -4.89
N LEU A 45 -4.77 10.97 -3.56
CA LEU A 45 -3.65 10.49 -2.75
C LEU A 45 -3.37 9.01 -3.01
N PHE A 46 -4.41 8.17 -3.07
CA PHE A 46 -4.22 6.75 -3.35
C PHE A 46 -3.67 6.49 -4.75
N ALA A 47 -4.19 7.18 -5.77
CA ALA A 47 -3.74 7.05 -7.15
C ALA A 47 -2.25 7.45 -7.32
N VAL A 48 -1.83 8.56 -6.70
CA VAL A 48 -0.42 8.99 -6.71
C VAL A 48 0.46 7.99 -5.98
N ALA A 49 0.06 7.50 -4.81
CA ALA A 49 0.85 6.51 -4.08
C ALA A 49 0.99 5.17 -4.83
N ALA A 50 -0.07 4.72 -5.49
CA ALA A 50 -0.04 3.50 -6.29
C ALA A 50 0.89 3.67 -7.50
N TRP A 51 0.89 4.84 -8.12
CA TRP A 51 1.83 5.15 -9.19
C TRP A 51 3.27 5.20 -8.74
N ASP A 52 3.54 5.86 -7.62
CA ASP A 52 4.87 5.94 -7.02
C ASP A 52 5.42 4.54 -6.69
N GLU A 53 4.56 3.61 -6.25
CA GLU A 53 4.91 2.19 -6.07
C GLU A 53 5.31 1.53 -7.39
N ILE A 54 4.53 1.73 -8.45
CA ILE A 54 4.80 1.18 -9.79
C ILE A 54 6.12 1.71 -10.38
N VAL A 55 6.39 3.01 -10.25
CA VAL A 55 7.63 3.62 -10.77
C VAL A 55 8.83 3.41 -9.84
N GLY A 56 8.61 2.85 -8.65
CA GLY A 56 9.65 2.48 -7.70
C GLY A 56 10.07 3.60 -6.73
N ASP A 57 9.37 4.74 -6.70
CA ASP A 57 9.55 5.75 -5.66
C ASP A 57 8.79 5.36 -4.38
N LEU A 58 9.26 4.28 -3.77
CA LEU A 58 8.66 3.69 -2.57
C LEU A 58 8.64 4.66 -1.38
N VAL A 59 9.58 5.60 -1.31
CA VAL A 59 9.65 6.58 -0.23
C VAL A 59 8.55 7.62 -0.39
N ASN A 60 8.35 8.16 -1.60
CA ASN A 60 7.25 9.08 -1.85
C ASN A 60 5.90 8.39 -1.67
N ALA A 61 5.75 7.17 -2.18
CA ALA A 61 4.54 6.37 -2.01
C ALA A 61 4.15 6.25 -0.52
N LEU A 62 5.11 5.93 0.36
CA LEU A 62 4.85 5.88 1.81
C LEU A 62 4.43 7.22 2.40
N ASN A 63 5.05 8.33 1.97
CA ASN A 63 4.70 9.67 2.46
C ASN A 63 3.28 10.06 2.05
N VAL A 64 2.89 9.76 0.81
CA VAL A 64 1.54 10.00 0.30
C VAL A 64 0.53 9.12 1.05
N LEU A 65 0.85 7.84 1.28
CA LEU A 65 0.00 6.96 2.09
C LEU A 65 -0.11 7.40 3.55
N ASN A 66 0.96 7.92 4.15
CA ASN A 66 0.91 8.49 5.51
C ASN A 66 -0.12 9.63 5.59
N ARG A 67 -0.15 10.51 4.58
CA ARG A 67 -1.16 11.58 4.49
C ARG A 67 -2.57 11.00 4.35
N LEU A 68 -2.74 9.99 3.49
CA LEU A 68 -4.03 9.33 3.30
C LEU A 68 -4.55 8.71 4.59
N VAL A 69 -3.77 7.86 5.26
CA VAL A 69 -4.20 7.18 6.51
C VAL A 69 -4.42 8.15 7.67
N SER A 70 -3.75 9.31 7.68
CA SER A 70 -3.98 10.33 8.71
C SER A 70 -5.38 10.97 8.63
N ARG A 71 -6.02 10.90 7.45
CA ARG A 71 -7.34 11.49 7.18
C ARG A 71 -8.42 10.42 7.05
N THR A 72 -8.13 9.39 6.27
CA THR A 72 -9.06 8.33 5.89
C THR A 72 -8.39 6.97 6.14
N PRO A 73 -8.23 6.57 7.42
CA PRO A 73 -7.59 5.30 7.76
C PRO A 73 -8.38 4.09 7.28
N ASP A 74 -9.67 4.23 6.98
CA ASP A 74 -10.51 3.16 6.43
C ASP A 74 -10.59 3.16 4.90
N TYR A 75 -9.73 3.93 4.22
CA TYR A 75 -9.70 3.98 2.76
C TYR A 75 -9.42 2.58 2.17
N PRO A 76 -10.24 2.09 1.23
CA PRO A 76 -10.09 0.75 0.68
C PRO A 76 -8.69 0.50 0.11
N GLY A 77 -8.04 -0.58 0.55
CA GLY A 77 -6.75 -1.00 0.00
C GLY A 77 -5.52 -0.21 0.48
N VAL A 78 -5.67 0.88 1.25
CA VAL A 78 -4.54 1.72 1.70
C VAL A 78 -3.50 0.93 2.50
N TRP A 79 -3.97 0.08 3.42
CA TRP A 79 -3.09 -0.71 4.29
C TRP A 79 -2.41 -1.85 3.54
N TRP A 80 -3.08 -2.43 2.54
CA TRP A 80 -2.48 -3.46 1.68
C TRP A 80 -1.38 -2.89 0.79
N LEU A 81 -1.60 -1.71 0.20
CA LEU A 81 -0.58 -1.04 -0.60
C LEU A 81 0.61 -0.63 0.28
N ARG A 82 0.34 -0.05 1.46
CA ARG A 82 1.39 0.30 2.42
C ARG A 82 2.22 -0.91 2.86
N ALA A 83 1.58 -2.04 3.16
CA ALA A 83 2.27 -3.28 3.54
C ALA A 83 3.21 -3.77 2.42
N ARG A 84 2.74 -3.74 1.18
CA ARG A 84 3.53 -4.13 0.00
C ARG A 84 4.77 -3.24 -0.15
N ILE A 85 4.61 -1.93 -0.09
CA ILE A 85 5.72 -0.98 -0.18
C ILE A 85 6.72 -1.19 0.96
N LEU A 86 6.25 -1.41 2.19
CA LEU A 86 7.11 -1.70 3.34
C LEU A 86 7.90 -3.00 3.16
N ARG A 87 7.29 -4.04 2.60
CA ARG A 87 7.97 -5.29 2.25
C ARG A 87 9.06 -5.07 1.21
N ASP A 88 8.77 -4.29 0.16
CA ASP A 88 9.74 -3.96 -0.88
C ASP A 88 10.92 -3.12 -0.35
N LEU A 89 10.71 -2.34 0.71
CA LEU A 89 11.74 -1.63 1.46
C LEU A 89 12.46 -2.49 2.52
N GLY A 90 12.11 -3.78 2.65
CA GLY A 90 12.70 -4.70 3.64
C GLY A 90 12.21 -4.52 5.07
N ARG A 91 11.15 -3.72 5.28
CA ARG A 91 10.54 -3.45 6.60
C ARG A 91 9.43 -4.46 6.92
N GLU A 92 9.80 -5.75 6.98
CA GLU A 92 8.84 -6.85 7.08
C GLU A 92 7.93 -6.77 8.33
N ARG A 93 8.46 -6.33 9.47
CA ARG A 93 7.66 -6.20 10.71
C ARG A 93 6.54 -5.18 10.55
N ASP A 94 6.84 -4.05 9.94
CA ASP A 94 5.86 -2.98 9.72
C ASP A 94 4.85 -3.39 8.64
N ALA A 95 5.30 -4.12 7.62
CA ALA A 95 4.41 -4.70 6.61
C ALA A 95 3.37 -5.64 7.25
N MET A 96 3.79 -6.57 8.12
CA MET A 96 2.88 -7.47 8.83
C MET A 96 1.86 -6.71 9.70
N ALA A 97 2.30 -5.64 10.38
CA ALA A 97 1.40 -4.79 11.14
C ALA A 97 0.35 -4.13 10.24
N CYS A 98 0.75 -3.62 9.07
CA CYS A 98 -0.17 -3.07 8.09
C CYS A 98 -1.14 -4.13 7.53
N GLU A 99 -0.70 -5.36 7.26
CA GLU A 99 -1.60 -6.44 6.82
C GLU A 99 -2.64 -6.80 7.90
N GLN A 100 -2.24 -6.79 9.17
CA GLN A 100 -3.18 -7.02 10.27
C GLN A 100 -4.24 -5.93 10.32
N ILE A 101 -3.85 -4.66 10.17
CA ILE A 101 -4.78 -3.53 10.09
C ILE A 101 -5.68 -3.66 8.85
N ALA A 102 -5.11 -4.05 7.69
CA ALA A 102 -5.86 -4.23 6.46
C ALA A 102 -6.97 -5.28 6.59
N ARG A 103 -6.70 -6.38 7.32
CA ARG A 103 -7.69 -7.43 7.62
C ARG A 103 -8.83 -6.89 8.48
N ILE A 104 -8.51 -6.11 9.52
CA ILE A 104 -9.52 -5.44 10.36
C ILE A 104 -10.45 -4.59 9.49
N TYR A 105 -9.90 -3.81 8.54
CA TYR A 105 -10.70 -2.98 7.64
C TYR A 105 -11.41 -3.73 6.49
N ALA A 106 -11.03 -4.97 6.19
CA ALA A 106 -11.65 -5.78 5.13
C ALA A 106 -12.88 -6.58 5.62
N GLU A 107 -13.11 -6.63 6.93
CA GLU A 107 -14.27 -7.31 7.49
C GLU A 107 -15.56 -6.52 7.19
N PRO A 108 -16.64 -7.16 6.70
CA PRO A 108 -17.86 -6.46 6.28
C PRO A 108 -18.67 -5.83 7.42
N ASP A 109 -18.37 -6.17 8.68
CA ASP A 109 -19.15 -5.80 9.86
C ASP A 109 -18.25 -5.29 11.00
N ILE A 110 -17.46 -4.25 10.74
CA ILE A 110 -16.53 -3.70 11.75
C ILE A 110 -17.35 -2.82 12.72
N PRO A 111 -17.41 -3.16 14.01
CA PRO A 111 -18.02 -2.28 14.99
C PRO A 111 -17.24 -0.95 15.04
N GLN A 112 -17.94 0.19 15.11
CA GLN A 112 -17.31 1.53 15.20
C GLN A 112 -16.25 1.65 16.31
N SER A 113 -16.30 0.78 17.33
CA SER A 113 -15.31 0.71 18.41
C SER A 113 -13.91 0.28 17.96
N VAL A 114 -13.80 -0.55 16.92
CA VAL A 114 -12.51 -1.05 16.40
C VAL A 114 -11.92 -0.09 15.35
N ARG A 115 -12.72 0.87 14.87
CA ARG A 115 -12.29 1.96 13.98
C ARG A 115 -11.35 2.96 14.67
N LYS A 116 -11.27 2.95 16.00
CA LYS A 116 -10.24 3.72 16.73
C LYS A 116 -8.93 2.96 16.65
N PHE A 117 -7.95 3.58 15.99
CA PHE A 117 -6.57 3.14 15.79
C PHE A 117 -6.10 2.08 16.81
N PRO A 118 -5.60 0.90 16.37
CA PRO A 118 -4.78 0.08 17.24
C PRO A 118 -3.50 0.88 17.53
N LEU A 119 -3.37 1.31 18.79
CA LEU A 119 -2.18 1.96 19.34
C LEU A 119 -0.96 1.04 19.28
#